data_AF-A0A8T5AIX4-F1
#
_entry.id   AF-A0A8T5AIX4-F1
#
_cell.length_a   1.000
_cell.length_b   1.000
_cell.length_c   1.000
_cell.angle_alpha   90.00
_cell.angle_beta   90.00
_cell.angle_gamma   90.00
#
_symmetry.space_group_name_H-M   'P 1'
#
loop_
_entity.id
_entity.type
_entity.pdbx_description
1 polymer ?
#
loop_
_entity_poly.entity_id
_entity_poly.type
_entity_poly.pdbx_seq_one_letter_code
_entity_poly.pdbx_strand_id
1 'polypeptide(L)'
;LKLYRARGLDRLISFREFQNAEEGKTFQGLFRGSEYFIRFVKQPCEAGESYGNPSYKPLGRGAFEAVVLDDSEAIFTPCRYLVEGWAQVGAGRIPIREVASFRGRFCSQAERGDHVRGVGAVEEVLWRDKPSYHRVIVGEDKGDFLIPGMVG
;
A
#
# COMPACT_ATOMS: atom_id res chain seq x y z
N LEU A 1 11.37 -9.46 16.04
CA LEU A 1 12.66 -9.59 15.29
C LEU A 1 12.65 -10.65 14.18
N LYS A 2 12.18 -11.89 14.40
CA LYS A 2 12.14 -12.94 13.35
C LYS A 2 11.39 -12.49 12.08
N LEU A 3 10.17 -11.98 12.23
CA LEU A 3 9.34 -11.49 11.11
C LEU A 3 9.99 -10.30 10.37
N TYR A 4 10.58 -9.36 11.11
CA TYR A 4 11.29 -8.21 10.57
C TYR A 4 12.44 -8.62 9.64
N ARG A 5 13.30 -9.56 10.09
CA ARG A 5 14.39 -10.10 9.29
C ARG A 5 13.90 -10.89 8.08
N ALA A 6 12.86 -11.71 8.25
CA ALA A 6 12.28 -12.50 7.16
C ALA A 6 11.73 -11.61 6.03
N ARG A 7 11.32 -10.38 6.34
CA ARG A 7 10.82 -9.42 5.35
C ARG A 7 11.90 -8.61 4.63
N GLY A 8 13.17 -8.71 5.06
CA GLY A 8 14.32 -8.06 4.40
C GLY A 8 14.27 -6.53 4.41
N LEU A 9 13.58 -5.94 5.40
CA LEU A 9 13.32 -4.50 5.49
C LEU A 9 14.37 -3.75 6.32
N ASP A 10 15.38 -4.45 6.85
CA ASP A 10 16.36 -3.94 7.80
C ASP A 10 17.23 -2.79 7.27
N ARG A 11 17.30 -2.63 5.94
CA ARG A 11 18.02 -1.55 5.26
C ARG A 11 17.14 -0.36 4.86
N LEU A 12 15.81 -0.49 5.01
CA LEU A 12 14.84 0.44 4.46
C LEU A 12 14.07 1.21 5.54
N ILE A 13 13.82 0.56 6.68
CA ILE A 13 13.02 1.09 7.78
C ILE A 13 13.67 0.66 9.10
N SER A 14 13.37 1.35 10.20
CA SER A 14 13.77 0.93 11.54
C SER A 14 12.88 -0.19 12.09
N PHE A 15 13.36 -0.91 13.10
CA PHE A 15 12.53 -1.92 13.78
C PHE A 15 11.30 -1.30 14.46
N ARG A 16 11.41 -0.05 14.95
CA ARG A 16 10.29 0.65 15.59
C ARG A 16 9.19 0.98 14.59
N GLU A 17 9.57 1.53 13.42
CA GLU A 17 8.62 1.79 12.33
C GLU A 17 7.95 0.49 11.87
N PHE A 18 8.71 -0.59 11.75
CA PHE A 18 8.17 -1.90 11.45
C PHE A 18 7.16 -2.36 12.52
N GLN A 19 7.52 -2.27 13.80
CA GLN A 19 6.66 -2.71 14.89
C GLN A 19 5.35 -1.94 14.91
N ASN A 20 5.41 -0.60 14.85
CA ASN A 20 4.23 0.26 14.84
C ASN A 20 3.26 -0.13 13.72
N ALA A 21 3.78 -0.37 12.52
CA ALA A 21 2.95 -0.73 11.37
C ALA A 21 2.43 -2.18 11.40
N GLU A 22 2.97 -3.05 12.27
CA GLU A 22 2.48 -4.43 12.44
C GLU A 22 1.51 -4.59 13.63
N GLU A 23 1.57 -3.70 14.62
CA GLU A 23 0.84 -3.83 15.88
C GLU A 23 -0.69 -3.82 15.70
N GLY A 24 -1.20 -3.06 14.72
CA GLY A 24 -2.62 -3.00 14.40
C GLY A 24 -3.18 -4.18 13.60
N LYS A 25 -2.35 -5.14 13.15
CA LYS A 25 -2.79 -6.20 12.22
C LYS A 25 -3.39 -7.39 12.96
N THR A 26 -4.71 -7.49 12.92
CA THR A 26 -5.49 -8.56 13.58
C THR A 26 -5.56 -9.86 12.79
N PHE A 27 -5.21 -9.83 11.51
CA PHE A 27 -5.39 -10.95 10.57
C PHE A 27 -4.18 -11.88 10.43
N GLN A 28 -3.14 -11.69 11.24
CA GLN A 28 -1.95 -12.51 11.23
C GLN A 28 -1.46 -12.75 12.66
N GLY A 29 -0.72 -13.83 12.89
CA GLY A 29 -0.21 -14.13 14.22
C GLY A 29 0.27 -15.56 14.38
N LEU A 30 0.24 -16.04 15.63
CA LEU A 30 0.62 -17.40 16.01
C LEU A 30 -0.53 -18.09 16.72
N PHE A 31 -0.97 -19.23 16.22
CA PHE A 31 -1.97 -20.07 16.88
C PHE A 31 -1.37 -21.46 17.13
N ARG A 32 -1.27 -21.87 18.40
CA ARG A 32 -0.68 -23.16 18.83
C ARG A 32 0.70 -23.45 18.21
N GLY A 33 1.53 -22.42 18.06
CA GLY A 33 2.87 -22.56 17.46
C GLY A 33 2.91 -22.52 15.93
N SER A 34 1.77 -22.41 15.25
CA SER A 34 1.67 -22.25 13.81
C SER A 34 1.42 -20.78 13.43
N GLU A 35 2.23 -20.24 12.52
CA GLU A 35 2.02 -18.90 11.96
C GLU A 35 0.74 -18.94 11.09
N TYR A 36 -0.13 -17.93 11.24
CA TYR A 36 -1.33 -17.78 10.42
C TYR A 36 -1.38 -16.41 9.76
N PHE A 37 -2.06 -16.35 8.62
CA PHE A 37 -2.41 -15.14 7.90
C PHE A 37 -3.77 -15.36 7.23
N ILE A 38 -4.71 -14.45 7.45
CA ILE A 38 -6.05 -14.47 6.87
C ILE A 38 -6.11 -13.40 5.78
N ARG A 39 -6.48 -13.82 4.56
CA ARG A 39 -6.67 -12.90 3.44
C ARG A 39 -8.15 -12.56 3.29
N PHE A 40 -8.47 -11.29 3.33
CA PHE A 40 -9.79 -10.79 2.98
C PHE A 40 -9.80 -10.41 1.50
N VAL A 41 -10.73 -10.94 0.74
CA VAL A 41 -10.86 -10.66 -0.70
C VAL A 41 -12.31 -10.31 -0.96
N LYS A 42 -12.52 -9.23 -1.72
CA LYS A 42 -13.85 -8.83 -2.16
C LYS A 42 -14.46 -9.85 -3.10
N GLN A 43 -15.76 -10.05 -2.98
CA GLN A 43 -16.54 -10.66 -4.04
C GLN A 43 -16.54 -9.75 -5.27
N PRO A 44 -16.66 -10.29 -6.49
CA PRO A 44 -16.66 -9.48 -7.71
C PRO A 44 -17.72 -8.36 -7.72
N CYS A 45 -18.88 -8.59 -7.10
CA CYS A 45 -19.94 -7.58 -6.98
C CYS A 45 -19.58 -6.42 -6.03
N GLU A 46 -18.66 -6.62 -5.09
CA GLU A 46 -18.21 -5.60 -4.13
C GLU A 46 -17.06 -4.73 -4.67
N ALA A 47 -16.42 -5.17 -5.76
CA ALA A 47 -15.30 -4.44 -6.36
C ALA A 47 -15.76 -3.13 -7.02
N GLY A 48 -16.98 -3.09 -7.57
CA GLY A 48 -17.49 -1.91 -8.29
C GLY A 48 -16.74 -1.59 -9.59
N GLU A 49 -15.89 -2.51 -10.07
CA GLU A 49 -15.11 -2.38 -11.29
C GLU A 49 -15.44 -3.54 -12.25
N SER A 50 -15.41 -3.28 -13.55
CA SER A 50 -15.62 -4.30 -14.58
C SER A 50 -14.29 -4.69 -15.19
N TYR A 51 -14.08 -5.98 -15.43
CA TYR A 51 -12.86 -6.44 -16.10
C TYR A 51 -12.63 -5.68 -17.42
N GLY A 52 -11.44 -5.10 -17.60
CA GLY A 52 -11.11 -4.25 -18.75
C GLY A 52 -11.49 -2.76 -18.60
N ASN A 53 -12.03 -2.35 -17.46
CA ASN A 53 -12.25 -0.94 -17.08
C ASN A 53 -12.00 -0.78 -15.56
N PRO A 54 -10.82 -0.28 -15.13
CA PRO A 54 -9.90 0.60 -15.86
C PRO A 54 -8.76 -0.12 -16.61
N SER A 55 -8.01 0.64 -17.42
CA SER A 55 -6.68 0.26 -17.93
C SER A 55 -5.57 1.04 -17.20
N TYR A 56 -4.33 0.56 -17.30
CA TYR A 56 -3.21 1.06 -16.51
C TYR A 56 -2.02 1.39 -17.41
N LYS A 57 -1.41 2.56 -17.20
CA LYS A 57 -0.21 3.00 -17.92
C LYS A 57 0.96 3.19 -16.95
N PRO A 58 2.03 2.39 -17.04
CA PRO A 58 3.18 2.52 -16.16
C PRO A 58 3.94 3.82 -16.44
N LEU A 59 4.30 4.54 -15.38
CA LEU A 59 5.08 5.79 -15.46
C LEU A 59 6.50 5.64 -14.90
N GLY A 60 6.77 4.55 -14.18
CA GLY A 60 8.08 4.24 -13.63
C GLY A 60 7.96 3.81 -12.17
N ARG A 61 9.08 3.86 -11.45
CA ARG A 61 9.14 3.56 -10.02
C ARG A 61 9.61 4.80 -9.28
N GLY A 62 9.07 5.02 -8.09
CA GLY A 62 9.28 6.26 -7.36
C GLY A 62 9.04 6.14 -5.86
N ALA A 63 9.69 7.03 -5.11
CA ALA A 63 9.36 7.27 -3.71
C ALA A 63 8.12 8.18 -3.63
N PHE A 64 7.29 8.02 -2.62
CA PHE A 64 6.12 8.88 -2.41
C PHE A 64 5.99 9.30 -0.95
N GLU A 65 5.30 10.42 -0.77
CA GLU A 65 4.82 10.94 0.51
C GLU A 65 3.37 11.38 0.31
N ALA A 66 2.50 10.99 1.25
CA ALA A 66 1.07 11.30 1.16
C ALA A 66 0.39 11.26 2.53
N VAL A 67 -0.79 11.87 2.63
CA VAL A 67 -1.71 11.73 3.77
C VAL A 67 -2.81 10.74 3.39
N VAL A 68 -3.11 9.78 4.26
CA VAL A 68 -4.22 8.83 4.07
C VAL A 68 -5.55 9.53 4.36
N LEU A 69 -6.39 9.64 3.34
CA LEU A 69 -7.73 10.22 3.44
C LEU A 69 -8.80 9.19 3.81
N ASP A 70 -8.61 7.94 3.35
CA ASP A 70 -9.54 6.83 3.55
C ASP A 70 -8.77 5.49 3.52
N ASP A 71 -9.02 4.68 4.55
CA ASP A 71 -8.44 3.35 4.81
C ASP A 71 -9.52 2.25 4.92
N SER A 72 -10.77 2.52 4.53
CA SER A 72 -11.88 1.56 4.57
C SER A 72 -11.62 0.26 3.79
N GLU A 73 -10.70 0.33 2.83
CA GLU A 73 -10.28 -0.77 1.95
C GLU A 73 -8.95 -1.41 2.37
N ALA A 74 -8.36 -0.97 3.49
CA ALA A 74 -7.02 -1.35 3.90
C ALA A 74 -6.88 -2.83 4.27
N ILE A 75 -7.95 -3.49 4.75
CA ILE A 75 -7.91 -4.90 5.17
C ILE A 75 -7.98 -5.88 4.00
N PHE A 76 -8.53 -5.45 2.86
CA PHE A 76 -8.75 -6.32 1.70
C PHE A 76 -7.46 -6.55 0.90
N THR A 77 -7.47 -7.55 0.03
CA THR A 77 -6.46 -7.77 -1.01
C THR A 77 -7.14 -7.70 -2.38
N PRO A 78 -6.74 -6.76 -3.28
CA PRO A 78 -5.75 -5.71 -3.01
C PRO A 78 -6.22 -4.75 -1.91
N CYS A 79 -5.29 -4.29 -1.07
CA CYS A 79 -5.59 -3.20 -0.15
C CYS A 79 -5.51 -1.89 -0.93
N ARG A 80 -6.33 -0.92 -0.53
CA ARG A 80 -6.39 0.39 -1.15
C ARG A 80 -6.47 1.47 -0.08
N TYR A 81 -5.69 2.52 -0.28
CA TYR A 81 -5.72 3.74 0.51
C TYR A 81 -6.02 4.90 -0.43
N LEU A 82 -7.06 5.68 -0.15
CA LEU A 82 -7.19 6.98 -0.80
C LEU A 82 -6.22 7.95 -0.13
N VAL A 83 -5.46 8.68 -0.93
CA VAL A 83 -4.39 9.54 -0.41
C VAL A 83 -4.38 10.90 -1.10
N GLU A 84 -3.79 11.88 -0.43
CA GLU A 84 -3.36 13.14 -1.04
C GLU A 84 -1.85 13.28 -0.87
N GLY A 85 -1.12 13.40 -1.98
CA GLY A 85 0.33 13.48 -1.94
C GLY A 85 0.99 13.45 -3.31
N TRP A 86 2.27 13.10 -3.35
CA TRP A 86 3.05 13.01 -4.58
C TRP A 86 4.01 11.84 -4.58
N ALA A 87 4.29 11.34 -5.79
CA ALA A 87 5.37 10.42 -6.08
C ALA A 87 6.47 11.11 -6.90
N GLN A 88 7.73 10.87 -6.55
CA GLN A 88 8.90 11.32 -7.29
C GLN A 88 9.35 10.20 -8.24
N VAL A 89 9.22 10.42 -9.55
CA VAL A 89 9.63 9.48 -10.60
C VAL A 89 10.66 10.15 -11.49
N GLY A 90 11.91 9.71 -11.40
CA GLY A 90 13.05 10.42 -12.02
C GLY A 90 13.12 11.86 -11.50
N ALA A 91 13.15 12.83 -12.41
CA ALA A 91 13.10 14.26 -12.08
C ALA A 91 11.67 14.81 -11.88
N GLY A 92 10.64 14.02 -12.19
CA GLY A 92 9.24 14.45 -12.14
C GLY A 92 8.59 14.22 -10.77
N ARG A 93 7.69 15.14 -10.40
CA ARG A 93 6.83 15.04 -9.22
C ARG A 93 5.38 14.90 -9.67
N ILE A 94 4.76 13.76 -9.36
CA ILE A 94 3.45 13.35 -9.88
C ILE A 94 2.46 13.34 -8.71
N PRO A 95 1.33 14.08 -8.76
CA PRO A 95 0.30 13.98 -7.74
C PRO A 95 -0.38 12.61 -7.80
N ILE A 96 -0.52 11.96 -6.65
CA ILE A 96 -1.14 10.63 -6.51
C ILE A 96 -2.43 10.72 -5.71
N ARG A 97 -3.39 9.85 -6.03
CA ARG A 97 -4.69 9.76 -5.33
C ARG A 97 -4.93 8.42 -4.64
N GLU A 98 -4.07 7.45 -4.91
CA GLU A 98 -4.23 6.09 -4.41
C GLU A 98 -2.87 5.45 -4.15
N VAL A 99 -2.79 4.70 -3.05
CA VAL A 99 -1.75 3.70 -2.82
C VAL A 99 -2.45 2.36 -2.70
N ALA A 100 -1.96 1.34 -3.40
CA ALA A 100 -2.54 0.01 -3.36
C ALA A 100 -1.49 -1.09 -3.28
N SER A 101 -1.87 -2.26 -2.79
CA SER A 101 -1.01 -3.44 -2.82
C SER A 101 -1.79 -4.74 -2.98
N PHE A 102 -1.23 -5.63 -3.80
CA PHE A 102 -1.71 -7.00 -3.96
C PHE A 102 -1.03 -7.97 -2.96
N ARG A 103 -0.18 -7.46 -2.07
CA ARG A 103 0.53 -8.26 -1.06
C ARG A 103 -0.07 -8.00 0.31
N GLY A 104 -0.61 -9.06 0.91
CA GLY A 104 -1.25 -9.02 2.24
C GLY A 104 -0.41 -8.39 3.36
N ARG A 105 0.91 -8.36 3.23
CA ARG A 105 1.80 -7.71 4.21
C ARG A 105 1.59 -6.18 4.32
N PHE A 106 0.98 -5.54 3.32
CA PHE A 106 0.67 -4.11 3.31
C PHE A 106 -0.82 -3.81 3.57
N CYS A 107 -1.63 -4.83 3.86
CA CYS A 107 -2.99 -4.63 4.38
C CYS A 107 -2.91 -4.04 5.79
N SER A 108 -3.82 -3.13 6.14
CA SER A 108 -3.87 -2.41 7.42
C SER A 108 -2.48 -1.89 7.86
N GLN A 109 -1.76 -1.29 6.92
CA GLN A 109 -0.40 -0.75 7.11
C GLN A 109 -0.42 0.68 7.63
N ALA A 110 -1.48 1.42 7.35
CA ALA A 110 -1.68 2.81 7.73
C ALA A 110 -3.18 3.06 7.96
N GLU A 111 -3.50 4.08 8.73
CA GLU A 111 -4.86 4.49 9.06
C GLU A 111 -5.17 5.88 8.51
N ARG A 112 -6.45 6.23 8.43
CA ARG A 112 -6.86 7.59 8.05
C ARG A 112 -6.19 8.64 8.94
N GLY A 113 -5.60 9.64 8.31
CA GLY A 113 -4.85 10.72 8.97
C GLY A 113 -3.34 10.47 9.04
N ASP A 114 -2.87 9.25 8.77
CA ASP A 114 -1.44 8.98 8.73
C ASP A 114 -0.75 9.72 7.58
N HIS A 115 0.40 10.30 7.89
CA HIS A 115 1.37 10.74 6.89
C HIS A 115 2.23 9.55 6.48
N VAL A 116 1.99 8.96 5.32
CA VAL A 116 2.70 7.78 4.83
C VAL A 116 3.84 8.14 3.89
N ARG A 117 4.89 7.34 3.93
CA ARG A 117 5.97 7.34 2.93
C ARG A 117 6.23 5.94 2.41
N GLY A 118 6.74 5.83 1.20
CA GLY A 118 7.02 4.54 0.61
C GLY A 118 7.73 4.59 -0.73
N VAL A 119 7.90 3.40 -1.31
CA VAL A 119 8.42 3.19 -2.67
C VAL A 119 7.55 2.16 -3.36
N GLY A 120 7.24 2.41 -4.62
CA GLY A 120 6.46 1.49 -5.45
C GLY A 120 6.50 1.84 -6.93
N ALA A 121 5.74 1.08 -7.73
CA ALA A 121 5.48 1.38 -9.13
C ALA A 121 4.41 2.47 -9.23
N VAL A 122 4.68 3.51 -10.02
CA VAL A 122 3.75 4.61 -10.27
C VAL A 122 3.07 4.38 -11.61
N GLU A 123 1.75 4.48 -11.64
CA GLU A 123 0.97 4.29 -12.85
C GLU A 123 -0.22 5.26 -12.93
N GLU A 124 -0.65 5.54 -14.16
CA GLU A 124 -1.89 6.25 -14.44
C GLU A 124 -3.02 5.24 -14.60
N VAL A 125 -4.09 5.42 -13.83
CA VAL A 125 -5.34 4.69 -13.92
C VAL A 125 -6.24 5.42 -14.92
N LEU A 126 -6.53 4.76 -16.03
CA LEU A 126 -7.30 5.28 -17.14
C LEU A 126 -8.70 4.67 -17.15
N TRP A 127 -9.71 5.51 -16.99
CA TRP A 127 -11.11 5.13 -17.08
C TRP A 127 -11.71 5.62 -18.39
N ARG A 128 -12.71 4.91 -18.90
CA ARG A 128 -13.48 5.39 -20.07
C ARG A 128 -14.39 6.57 -19.72
N ASP A 129 -14.99 6.51 -18.53
CA ASP A 129 -16.10 7.40 -18.13
C ASP A 129 -15.80 8.23 -16.88
N LYS A 130 -14.55 8.19 -16.39
CA LYS A 130 -14.12 8.93 -15.18
C LYS A 130 -12.79 9.65 -15.45
N PRO A 131 -12.47 10.73 -14.73
CA PRO A 131 -11.15 11.34 -14.81
C PRO A 131 -10.04 10.34 -14.48
N SER A 132 -8.94 10.39 -15.24
CA SER A 132 -7.74 9.62 -14.89
C SER A 132 -7.10 10.15 -13.61
N TYR A 133 -6.33 9.29 -12.95
CA TYR A 133 -5.54 9.65 -11.78
C TYR A 133 -4.30 8.78 -11.67
N HIS A 134 -3.33 9.20 -10.87
CA HIS A 134 -2.14 8.40 -10.61
C HIS A 134 -2.24 7.65 -9.29
N ARG A 135 -1.66 6.46 -9.26
CA ARG A 135 -1.52 5.66 -8.05
C ARG A 135 -0.12 5.09 -7.90
N VAL A 136 0.16 4.59 -6.70
CA VAL A 136 1.35 3.80 -6.41
C VAL A 136 0.97 2.38 -6.05
N ILE A 137 1.54 1.39 -6.75
CA ILE A 137 1.48 -0.02 -6.39
C ILE A 137 2.73 -0.39 -5.58
N VAL A 138 2.52 -0.84 -4.35
CA VAL A 138 3.57 -1.25 -3.42
C VAL A 138 3.61 -2.78 -3.34
N GLY A 139 4.80 -3.38 -3.39
CA GLY A 139 5.01 -4.82 -3.17
C GLY A 139 5.22 -5.65 -4.45
N GLU A 140 5.55 -5.00 -5.56
CA GLU A 140 5.97 -5.65 -6.79
C GLU A 140 7.48 -5.92 -6.80
N ASP A 141 8.25 -5.14 -6.05
CA ASP A 141 9.69 -5.32 -5.87
C ASP A 141 10.08 -5.53 -4.39
N LYS A 142 11.24 -6.14 -4.15
CA LYS A 142 11.75 -6.38 -2.78
C LYS A 142 12.09 -5.09 -2.03
N GLY A 143 12.44 -4.03 -2.75
CA GLY A 143 12.71 -2.70 -2.20
C GLY A 143 11.46 -1.89 -1.84
N ASP A 144 10.26 -2.41 -2.14
CA ASP A 144 9.03 -1.70 -1.85
C ASP A 144 8.69 -1.72 -0.36
N PHE A 145 8.30 -0.55 0.13
CA PHE A 145 7.79 -0.36 1.48
C PHE A 145 6.70 0.71 1.51
N LEU A 146 5.86 0.64 2.53
CA LEU A 146 4.84 1.62 2.89
C LEU A 146 4.87 1.69 4.40
N ILE A 147 5.10 2.86 4.97
CA ILE A 147 5.21 3.06 6.41
C ILE A 147 4.47 4.35 6.78
N PRO A 148 3.63 4.33 7.83
CA PRO A 148 3.14 5.55 8.46
C PRO A 148 4.32 6.25 9.14
N GLY A 149 4.58 7.48 8.74
CA GLY A 149 5.57 8.36 9.35
C GLY A 149 5.21 8.61 10.82
N MET A 150 6.23 8.81 11.66
CA MET A 150 5.98 9.14 13.06
C MET A 150 5.33 10.53 13.13
N VAL A 151 4.16 10.62 13.75
CA VAL A 151 3.69 11.87 14.34
C VAL A 151 4.72 12.25 15.40
N GLY A 152 5.38 13.39 15.19
CA GLY A 152 6.36 13.94 16.14
C GLY A 152 5.74 14.28 17.49
#